data_AF-A0A8T2YAD0-F1
#
_entry.id   AF-A0A8T2YAD0-F1
#
_cell.length_a   1.000
_cell.length_b   1.000
_cell.length_c   1.000
_cell.angle_alpha   90.00
_cell.angle_beta   90.00
_cell.angle_gamma   90.00
#
_symmetry.space_group_name_H-M   'P 1'
#
loop_
_entity.id
_entity.type
_entity.pdbx_description
1 polymer ?
#
loop_
_entity_poly.entity_id
_entity_poly.type
_entity_poly.pdbx_seq_one_letter_code
_entity_poly.pdbx_strand_id
1 'polypeptide(L)'
;MVVAVSGMDSLGERAAKMKEALQKSQTITDSVVSILGSFDSRLSVLETAMRPTQIRTHAIRKAHENIDKTLKAAEVILTQFDASRQAEAKILRGPHEDLESYLEAIDQLRSNIHFFSGNKGFKSSDAVLNNANSLLAKAISKLEDEV
;
A
#
# COMPACT_ATOMS: atom_id res chain seq x y z
N MET A 1 -77.96 20.85 39.15
CA MET A 1 -77.49 19.45 39.12
C MET A 1 -77.18 18.95 37.70
N VAL A 2 -77.98 19.30 36.69
CA VAL A 2 -77.80 18.83 35.29
C VAL A 2 -76.50 19.32 34.60
N VAL A 3 -76.04 20.56 34.88
CA VAL A 3 -74.82 21.14 34.28
C VAL A 3 -73.52 20.51 34.82
N ALA A 4 -73.52 20.07 36.08
CA ALA A 4 -72.37 19.41 36.69
C ALA A 4 -72.18 17.98 36.15
N VAL A 5 -73.27 17.29 35.83
CA VAL A 5 -73.25 15.95 35.21
C VAL A 5 -72.73 16.01 33.77
N SER A 6 -73.18 16.99 32.98
CA SER A 6 -72.74 17.15 31.58
C SER A 6 -71.28 17.60 31.43
N GLY A 7 -70.74 18.37 32.38
CA GLY A 7 -69.30 18.66 32.45
C GLY A 7 -68.43 17.45 32.82
N MET A 8 -68.95 16.57 33.68
CA MET A 8 -68.27 15.34 34.10
C MET A 8 -68.22 14.30 32.97
N ASP A 9 -69.29 14.19 32.18
CA ASP A 9 -69.34 13.31 31.00
C ASP A 9 -68.37 13.78 29.88
N SER A 10 -68.24 15.10 29.66
CA SER A 10 -67.29 15.69 28.70
C SER A 10 -65.82 15.48 29.10
N LEU A 11 -65.50 15.57 30.40
CA LEU A 11 -64.17 15.25 30.91
C LEU A 11 -63.86 13.76 30.78
N GLY A 12 -64.84 12.89 31.02
CA GLY A 12 -64.72 11.45 30.79
C GLY A 12 -64.40 11.10 29.33
N GLU A 13 -65.10 11.74 28.38
CA GLU A 13 -64.84 11.54 26.95
C GLU A 13 -63.44 12.03 26.53
N ARG A 14 -63.00 13.19 27.04
CA ARG A 14 -61.64 13.72 26.77
C ARG A 14 -60.56 12.82 27.36
N ALA A 15 -60.76 12.32 28.58
CA ALA A 15 -59.84 11.39 29.22
C ALA A 15 -59.76 10.06 28.44
N ALA A 16 -60.88 9.57 27.91
CA ALA A 16 -60.92 8.37 27.06
C ALA A 16 -60.14 8.57 25.75
N LYS A 17 -60.34 9.71 25.05
CA LYS A 17 -59.58 10.05 23.83
C LYS A 17 -58.08 10.21 24.11
N MET A 18 -57.71 10.83 25.23
CA MET A 18 -56.32 10.96 25.65
C MET A 18 -55.68 9.59 25.93
N LYS A 19 -56.41 8.70 26.63
CA LYS A 19 -55.97 7.33 26.88
C LYS A 19 -55.76 6.56 25.56
N GLU A 20 -56.67 6.69 24.61
CA GLU A 20 -56.56 6.07 23.29
C GLU A 20 -55.35 6.61 22.50
N ALA A 21 -55.12 7.93 22.51
CA ALA A 21 -53.97 8.54 21.86
C ALA A 21 -52.64 8.08 22.50
N LEU A 22 -52.59 7.97 23.83
CA LEU A 22 -51.42 7.43 24.54
C LEU A 22 -51.18 5.96 24.20
N GLN A 23 -52.23 5.13 24.14
CA GLN A 23 -52.11 3.74 23.71
C GLN A 23 -51.56 3.62 22.28
N LYS A 24 -52.07 4.44 21.34
CA LYS A 24 -51.54 4.49 19.97
C LYS A 24 -50.07 4.92 19.96
N SER A 25 -49.71 5.94 20.72
CA SER A 25 -48.32 6.41 20.86
C SER A 25 -47.39 5.31 21.41
N GLN A 26 -47.86 4.55 22.41
CA GLN A 26 -47.13 3.42 22.96
C GLN A 26 -46.93 2.32 21.90
N THR A 27 -47.98 1.94 21.16
CA THR A 27 -47.86 0.95 20.08
C THR A 27 -46.88 1.39 18.99
N ILE A 28 -46.87 2.67 18.63
CA ILE A 28 -45.90 3.23 17.69
C ILE A 28 -44.48 3.11 18.27
N THR A 29 -44.31 3.46 19.55
CA THR A 29 -43.01 3.40 20.23
C THR A 29 -42.49 1.97 20.28
N ASP A 30 -43.33 1.00 20.63
CA ASP A 30 -42.98 -0.43 20.65
C ASP A 30 -42.59 -0.93 19.24
N SER A 31 -43.30 -0.45 18.21
CA SER A 31 -42.98 -0.76 16.81
C SER A 31 -41.60 -0.21 16.41
N VAL A 32 -41.29 1.03 16.80
CA VAL A 32 -39.98 1.64 16.57
C VAL A 32 -38.87 0.87 17.30
N VAL A 33 -39.09 0.48 18.55
CA VAL A 33 -38.14 -0.33 19.32
C VAL A 33 -37.88 -1.67 18.63
N SER A 34 -38.92 -2.34 18.15
CA SER A 34 -38.80 -3.59 17.41
C SER A 34 -38.00 -3.42 16.11
N ILE A 35 -38.28 -2.36 15.35
CA ILE A 35 -37.56 -2.02 14.12
C ILE A 35 -36.07 -1.77 14.42
N LEU A 36 -35.75 -0.97 15.42
CA LEU A 36 -34.36 -0.67 15.81
C LEU A 36 -33.62 -1.93 16.27
N GLY A 37 -34.27 -2.79 17.06
CA GLY A 37 -33.70 -4.08 17.44
C GLY A 37 -33.40 -4.98 16.23
N SER A 38 -34.28 -4.97 15.22
CA SER A 38 -34.03 -5.72 13.98
C SER A 38 -32.86 -5.14 13.16
N PHE A 39 -32.67 -3.82 13.16
CA PHE A 39 -31.55 -3.18 12.49
C PHE A 39 -30.23 -3.50 13.18
N ASP A 40 -30.18 -3.44 14.51
CA ASP A 40 -29.00 -3.76 15.30
C ASP A 40 -28.55 -5.21 15.04
N SER A 41 -29.48 -6.17 15.07
CA SER A 41 -29.20 -7.57 14.74
C SER A 41 -28.66 -7.74 13.32
N ARG A 42 -29.29 -7.10 12.32
CA ARG A 42 -28.85 -7.17 10.92
C ARG A 42 -27.48 -6.53 10.70
N LEU A 43 -27.19 -5.41 11.36
CA LEU A 43 -25.88 -4.74 11.30
C LEU A 43 -24.79 -5.60 11.94
N SER A 44 -25.08 -6.22 13.09
CA SER A 44 -24.16 -7.15 13.75
C SER A 44 -23.81 -8.36 12.87
N VAL A 45 -24.82 -8.96 12.23
CA VAL A 45 -24.61 -10.05 11.26
C VAL A 45 -23.82 -9.58 10.05
N LEU A 46 -24.15 -8.40 9.50
CA LEU A 46 -23.46 -7.83 8.35
C LEU A 46 -21.98 -7.56 8.67
N GLU A 47 -21.67 -6.94 9.81
CA GLU A 47 -20.30 -6.66 10.23
C GLU A 47 -19.50 -7.97 10.37
N THR A 48 -20.10 -8.96 11.04
CA THR A 48 -19.48 -10.28 11.22
C THR A 48 -19.22 -10.97 9.88
N ALA A 49 -20.16 -10.90 8.94
CA ALA A 49 -20.01 -11.46 7.60
C ALA A 49 -18.97 -10.71 6.74
N MET A 50 -18.83 -9.40 6.93
CA MET A 50 -17.88 -8.57 6.17
C MET A 50 -16.44 -8.66 6.68
N ARG A 51 -16.24 -8.87 7.98
CA ARG A 51 -14.91 -8.85 8.62
C ARG A 51 -13.88 -9.78 7.95
N PRO A 52 -14.19 -11.04 7.60
CA PRO A 52 -13.23 -11.92 6.90
C PRO A 52 -12.76 -11.35 5.56
N THR A 53 -13.67 -10.77 4.78
CA THR A 53 -13.35 -10.17 3.48
C THR A 53 -12.48 -8.93 3.65
N GLN A 54 -12.75 -8.09 4.66
CA GLN A 54 -11.92 -6.92 4.97
C GLN A 54 -10.50 -7.33 5.36
N ILE A 55 -10.33 -8.33 6.24
CA ILE A 55 -9.02 -8.83 6.66
C ILE A 55 -8.23 -9.37 5.46
N ARG A 56 -8.87 -10.21 4.64
CA ARG A 56 -8.24 -10.77 3.44
C ARG A 56 -7.85 -9.69 2.44
N THR A 57 -8.73 -8.72 2.19
CA THR A 57 -8.47 -7.61 1.27
C THR A 57 -7.30 -6.76 1.74
N HIS A 58 -7.24 -6.46 3.05
CA HIS A 58 -6.11 -5.73 3.63
C HIS A 58 -4.79 -6.49 3.48
N ALA A 59 -4.79 -7.80 3.78
CA ALA A 59 -3.60 -8.64 3.62
C ALA A 59 -3.12 -8.71 2.16
N ILE A 60 -4.06 -8.86 1.21
CA ILE A 60 -3.75 -8.87 -0.23
C ILE A 60 -3.18 -7.52 -0.68
N ARG A 61 -3.79 -6.40 -0.27
CA ARG A 61 -3.26 -5.06 -0.60
C ARG A 61 -1.83 -4.89 -0.08
N LYS A 62 -1.58 -5.28 1.18
CA LYS A 62 -0.23 -5.20 1.76
C LYS A 62 0.77 -6.10 1.03
N ALA A 63 0.37 -7.31 0.67
CA ALA A 63 1.20 -8.22 -0.13
C ALA A 63 1.53 -7.60 -1.49
N HIS A 64 0.54 -7.04 -2.18
CA HIS A 64 0.71 -6.38 -3.46
C HIS A 64 1.67 -5.18 -3.38
N GLU A 65 1.52 -4.32 -2.37
CA GLU A 65 2.44 -3.20 -2.13
C GLU A 65 3.87 -3.67 -1.86
N ASN A 66 4.04 -4.76 -1.11
CA ASN A 66 5.37 -5.34 -0.86
C ASN A 66 5.98 -5.90 -2.15
N ILE A 67 5.19 -6.61 -2.97
CA ILE A 67 5.63 -7.14 -4.27
C ILE A 67 6.07 -6.01 -5.19
N ASP A 68 5.28 -4.94 -5.31
CA ASP A 68 5.60 -3.78 -6.15
C ASP A 68 6.90 -3.10 -5.70
N LYS A 69 7.09 -2.91 -4.38
CA LYS A 69 8.35 -2.36 -3.84
C LYS A 69 9.55 -3.27 -4.13
N THR A 70 9.39 -4.58 -3.95
CA THR A 70 10.47 -5.54 -4.25
C THR A 70 10.79 -5.58 -5.74
N LEU A 71 9.77 -5.51 -6.61
CA LEU A 71 9.95 -5.47 -8.05
C LEU A 71 10.76 -4.22 -8.47
N LYS A 72 10.36 -3.04 -7.99
CA LYS A 72 11.08 -1.78 -8.26
C LYS A 72 12.52 -1.83 -7.75
N ALA A 73 12.76 -2.40 -6.58
CA ALA A 73 14.12 -2.57 -6.05
C ALA A 73 14.95 -3.52 -6.94
N ALA A 74 14.34 -4.60 -7.44
CA ALA A 74 15.00 -5.53 -8.36
C ALA A 74 15.31 -4.88 -9.71
N GLU A 75 14.41 -4.06 -10.26
CA GLU A 75 14.64 -3.30 -11.49
C GLU A 75 15.85 -2.38 -11.39
N VAL A 76 15.99 -1.63 -10.29
CA VAL A 76 17.16 -0.76 -10.06
C VAL A 76 18.47 -1.56 -10.03
N ILE A 77 18.45 -2.75 -9.44
CA ILE A 77 19.63 -3.62 -9.41
C ILE A 77 19.95 -4.11 -10.83
N LEU A 78 18.95 -4.59 -11.56
CA LEU A 78 19.11 -5.06 -12.94
C LEU A 78 19.67 -3.98 -13.85
N THR A 79 19.20 -2.73 -13.73
CA THR A 79 19.76 -1.61 -14.51
C THR A 79 21.25 -1.39 -14.22
N GLN A 80 21.68 -1.60 -12.98
CA GLN A 80 23.10 -1.46 -12.62
C GLN A 80 23.95 -2.62 -13.16
N PHE A 81 23.40 -3.83 -13.22
CA PHE A 81 24.05 -4.97 -13.88
C PHE A 81 24.21 -4.72 -15.38
N ASP A 82 23.16 -4.25 -16.05
CA ASP A 82 23.21 -3.94 -17.48
C ASP A 82 24.23 -2.84 -17.79
N ALA A 83 24.26 -1.79 -16.97
CA ALA A 83 25.26 -0.73 -17.06
C ALA A 83 26.69 -1.28 -16.90
N SER A 84 26.91 -2.18 -15.93
CA SER A 84 28.21 -2.81 -15.72
C SER A 84 28.66 -3.63 -16.92
N ARG A 85 27.74 -4.39 -17.52
CA ARG A 85 28.04 -5.22 -18.70
C ARG A 85 28.34 -4.37 -19.94
N GLN A 86 27.62 -3.27 -20.13
CA GLN A 86 27.88 -2.33 -21.23
C GLN A 86 29.24 -1.66 -21.08
N ALA A 87 29.58 -1.20 -19.87
CA ALA A 87 30.89 -0.62 -19.59
C ALA A 87 32.02 -1.63 -19.80
N GLU A 88 31.87 -2.87 -19.34
CA GLU A 88 32.85 -3.95 -19.57
C GLU A 88 33.19 -4.14 -21.05
N ALA A 89 32.17 -4.15 -21.92
CA ALA A 89 32.39 -4.30 -23.37
C ALA A 89 33.24 -3.16 -23.95
N LYS A 90 33.03 -1.92 -23.50
CA LYS A 90 33.83 -0.75 -23.90
C LYS A 90 35.26 -0.83 -23.36
N ILE A 91 35.45 -1.23 -22.10
CA ILE A 91 36.79 -1.40 -21.50
C ILE A 91 37.62 -2.49 -22.20
N LEU A 92 36.97 -3.58 -22.63
CA LEU A 92 37.67 -4.66 -23.30
C LEU A 92 38.20 -4.24 -24.69
N ARG A 93 37.47 -3.39 -25.43
CA ARG A 93 37.89 -2.85 -26.73
C ARG A 93 39.14 -1.98 -26.64
N GLY A 94 39.32 -1.27 -25.53
CA GLY A 94 40.50 -0.44 -25.27
C GLY A 94 40.31 1.02 -25.70
N PRO A 95 41.22 1.93 -25.28
CA PRO A 95 41.07 3.36 -25.49
C PRO A 95 41.31 3.83 -26.94
N HIS A 96 42.06 3.07 -27.74
CA HIS A 96 42.40 3.43 -29.12
C HIS A 96 41.20 3.60 -30.08
N GLU A 97 40.08 2.91 -29.85
CA GLU A 97 38.92 2.95 -30.77
C GLU A 97 38.09 4.22 -30.57
N ASP A 98 37.84 4.57 -29.30
CA ASP A 98 37.11 5.77 -28.89
C ASP A 98 37.45 6.09 -27.43
N LEU A 99 38.37 7.03 -27.24
CA LEU A 99 38.83 7.44 -25.92
C LEU A 99 37.70 8.06 -25.07
N GLU A 100 36.78 8.80 -25.69
CA GLU A 100 35.69 9.46 -24.98
C GLU A 100 34.71 8.41 -24.41
N SER A 101 34.27 7.47 -25.26
CA SER A 101 33.44 6.35 -24.82
C SER A 101 34.14 5.45 -23.79
N TYR A 102 35.46 5.31 -23.88
CA TYR A 102 36.25 4.52 -22.94
C TYR A 102 36.32 5.18 -21.55
N LEU A 103 36.56 6.49 -21.50
CA LEU A 103 36.54 7.26 -20.25
C LEU A 103 35.15 7.27 -19.61
N GLU A 104 34.09 7.41 -20.42
CA GLU A 104 32.70 7.29 -19.95
C GLU A 104 32.43 5.91 -19.31
N ALA A 105 32.95 4.84 -19.91
CA ALA A 105 32.83 3.48 -19.35
C ALA A 105 33.54 3.32 -18.00
N ILE A 106 34.70 3.97 -17.83
CA ILE A 106 35.42 3.99 -16.54
C ILE A 106 34.58 4.69 -15.47
N ASP A 107 33.99 5.84 -15.80
CA ASP A 107 33.15 6.58 -14.86
C ASP A 107 31.86 5.80 -14.53
N GLN A 108 31.29 5.08 -15.50
CA GLN A 108 30.17 4.18 -15.27
C GLN A 108 30.53 3.01 -14.33
N LEU A 109 31.72 2.41 -14.49
CA LEU A 109 32.22 1.40 -13.54
C LEU A 109 32.43 1.96 -12.14
N ARG A 110 32.96 3.18 -11.99
CA ARG A 110 33.10 3.86 -10.68
C ARG A 110 31.74 4.07 -10.02
N SER A 111 30.75 4.52 -10.78
CA SER A 111 29.37 4.68 -10.30
C SER A 111 28.77 3.35 -9.85
N ASN A 112 28.99 2.27 -10.62
CA ASN A 112 28.60 0.91 -10.24
C ASN A 112 29.22 0.46 -8.93
N ILE A 113 30.53 0.66 -8.77
CA ILE A 113 31.25 0.31 -7.55
C ILE A 113 30.68 1.09 -6.36
N HIS A 114 30.45 2.40 -6.51
CA HIS A 114 29.85 3.23 -5.46
C HIS A 114 28.46 2.72 -5.06
N PHE A 115 27.59 2.45 -6.03
CA PHE A 115 26.23 1.93 -5.78
C PHE A 115 26.26 0.62 -4.99
N PHE A 116 26.99 -0.39 -5.46
CA PHE A 116 27.01 -1.71 -4.82
C PHE A 116 27.78 -1.70 -3.48
N SER A 117 28.73 -0.78 -3.29
CA SER A 117 29.42 -0.59 -2.01
C SER A 117 28.50 0.00 -0.94
N GLY A 118 27.56 0.87 -1.33
CA GLY A 118 26.50 1.40 -0.47
C GLY A 118 25.37 0.41 -0.20
N ASN A 119 25.10 -0.50 -1.15
CA ASN A 119 24.02 -1.51 -1.08
C ASN A 119 24.56 -2.94 -0.83
N LYS A 120 25.10 -3.16 0.38
CA LYS A 120 25.67 -4.46 0.83
C LYS A 120 24.64 -5.58 1.10
N GLY A 121 23.35 -5.33 0.85
CA GLY A 121 22.28 -6.28 1.18
C GLY A 121 22.19 -7.52 0.27
N PHE A 122 22.95 -7.57 -0.84
CA PHE A 122 22.80 -8.60 -1.85
C PHE A 122 24.07 -9.45 -1.97
N LYS A 123 23.91 -10.78 -1.93
CA LYS A 123 25.03 -11.73 -2.15
C LYS A 123 25.72 -11.54 -3.50
N SER A 124 24.99 -11.05 -4.51
CA SER A 124 25.54 -10.76 -5.83
C SER A 124 26.37 -9.46 -5.87
N SER A 125 26.21 -8.55 -4.89
CA SER A 125 26.97 -7.30 -4.84
C SER A 125 28.47 -7.56 -4.76
N ASP A 126 28.91 -8.53 -3.94
CA ASP A 126 30.34 -8.81 -3.76
C ASP A 126 31.01 -9.30 -5.05
N ALA A 127 30.32 -10.17 -5.80
CA ALA A 127 30.83 -10.67 -7.08
C ALA A 127 30.93 -9.55 -8.13
N VAL A 128 29.92 -8.67 -8.21
CA VAL A 128 29.93 -7.52 -9.12
C VAL A 128 31.01 -6.52 -8.74
N LEU A 129 31.16 -6.21 -7.46
CA LEU A 129 32.20 -5.32 -6.96
C LEU A 129 33.59 -5.85 -7.30
N ASN A 130 33.85 -7.14 -7.09
CA ASN A 130 35.13 -7.74 -7.43
C ASN A 130 35.42 -7.68 -8.94
N ASN A 131 34.41 -7.98 -9.77
CA ASN A 131 34.53 -7.89 -11.22
C ASN A 131 34.79 -6.43 -11.66
N ALA A 132 33.96 -5.48 -11.23
CA ALA A 132 34.07 -4.08 -11.60
C ALA A 132 35.41 -3.46 -11.15
N ASN A 133 35.88 -3.77 -9.94
CA ASN A 133 37.20 -3.34 -9.47
C ASN A 133 38.33 -3.94 -10.33
N SER A 134 38.22 -5.22 -10.73
CA SER A 134 39.20 -5.84 -11.62
C SER A 134 39.22 -5.19 -13.00
N LEU A 135 38.05 -4.89 -13.57
CA LEU A 135 37.93 -4.19 -14.85
C LEU A 135 38.51 -2.77 -14.77
N LEU A 136 38.23 -2.06 -13.68
CA LEU A 136 38.76 -0.71 -13.47
C LEU A 136 40.29 -0.71 -13.36
N ALA A 137 40.87 -1.67 -12.63
CA ALA A 137 42.33 -1.83 -12.56
C ALA A 137 42.95 -2.11 -13.94
N LYS A 138 42.33 -3.00 -14.73
CA LYS A 138 42.76 -3.26 -16.12
C LYS A 138 42.62 -2.01 -16.99
N ALA A 139 41.55 -1.25 -16.82
CA ALA A 139 41.28 -0.08 -17.62
C ALA A 139 42.33 1.01 -17.41
N ILE A 140 42.75 1.21 -16.16
CA ILE A 140 43.81 2.15 -15.77
C ILE A 140 45.16 1.69 -16.34
N SER A 141 45.51 0.41 -16.17
CA SER A 141 46.77 -0.13 -16.74
C SER A 141 46.85 0.06 -18.26
N LYS A 142 45.75 -0.18 -18.99
CA LYS A 142 45.70 0.06 -20.44
C LYS A 142 45.86 1.54 -20.82
N LEU A 143 45.41 2.47 -19.98
CA LEU A 143 45.65 3.90 -20.21
C LEU A 143 47.11 4.26 -19.96
N GLU A 144 47.73 3.66 -18.93
CA GLU A 144 49.14 3.87 -18.62
C GLU A 144 50.06 3.31 -19.71
N ASP A 145 49.69 2.18 -20.34
CA ASP A 145 50.44 1.57 -21.43
C ASP A 145 50.38 2.35 -22.77
N GLU A 146 49.45 3.30 -22.92
CA GLU A 146 49.28 4.15 -24.12
C GLU A 146 49.93 5.54 -24.02
N VAL A 147 50.41 5.94 -22.83
CA VAL A 147 51.07 7.23 -22.55
C VAL A 147 52.60 7.08 -22.60
#